data_AF-A0AAW3EKP9-F1
#
_entry.id   AF-A0AAW3EKP9-F1
#
_cell.length_a   1.000
_cell.length_b   1.000
_cell.length_c   1.000
_cell.angle_alpha   90.00
_cell.angle_beta   90.00
_cell.angle_gamma   90.00
#
_symmetry.space_group_name_H-M   'P 1'
#
loop_
_entity.id
_entity.type
_entity.pdbx_description
1 polymer ?
#
loop_
_entity_poly.entity_id
_entity_poly.type
_entity_poly.pdbx_seq_one_letter_code
_entity_poly.pdbx_strand_id
1 'polypeptide(L)'
;MHPEVSPDELSTSGDLSLDSQASDMEILGNIVEEIIRSGHSVSNKAIIAKLVNKIEKEANIDFQEKYRTLLELVVYKTQDDFLI
;
A
#
# COMPACT_ATOMS: atom_id res chain seq x y z
N MET A 1 -12.43 53.70 23.19
CA MET A 1 -13.53 52.75 22.92
C MET A 1 -13.04 51.82 21.81
N HIS A 2 -12.74 50.56 22.16
CA HIS A 2 -12.67 49.40 21.25
C HIS A 2 -14.12 48.95 20.95
N PRO A 3 -14.43 48.25 19.83
CA PRO A 3 -13.94 46.89 19.51
C PRO A 3 -13.34 46.76 18.09
N GLU A 4 -12.26 46.03 17.85
CA GLU A 4 -12.16 44.55 17.74
C GLU A 4 -13.15 43.95 16.74
N VAL A 5 -12.68 43.67 15.52
CA VAL A 5 -13.26 42.70 14.59
C VAL A 5 -12.13 41.87 13.97
N SER A 6 -12.30 40.55 14.10
CA SER A 6 -11.38 39.42 13.98
C SER A 6 -10.42 39.34 12.79
N PRO A 7 -9.22 38.77 13.00
CA PRO A 7 -8.57 37.88 12.06
C PRO A 7 -9.08 36.43 12.29
N ASP A 8 -10.24 36.10 11.74
CA ASP A 8 -10.76 34.72 11.68
C ASP A 8 -10.97 34.34 10.21
N GLU A 9 -9.87 34.09 9.51
CA GLU A 9 -9.89 33.18 8.37
C GLU A 9 -9.24 31.86 8.80
N LEU A 10 -9.93 31.18 9.70
CA LEU A 10 -9.74 29.78 10.00
C LEU A 10 -11.12 29.15 9.92
N SER A 11 -11.41 28.46 8.81
CA SER A 11 -11.79 27.05 8.87
C SER A 11 -12.37 26.53 7.55
N THR A 12 -11.76 25.42 7.13
CA THR A 12 -12.40 24.23 6.56
C THR A 12 -13.18 24.37 5.26
N SER A 13 -12.48 24.04 4.18
CA SER A 13 -12.88 22.88 3.38
C SER A 13 -11.63 22.05 3.07
N GLY A 14 -11.11 21.41 4.11
CA GLY A 14 -10.31 20.22 3.95
C GLY A 14 -11.25 19.09 3.55
N ASP A 15 -11.40 18.89 2.24
CA ASP A 15 -12.08 17.73 1.66
C ASP A 15 -11.04 16.87 0.95
N LEU A 16 -10.38 16.03 1.75
CA LEU A 16 -10.14 14.61 1.48
C LEU A 16 -9.61 14.21 0.09
N SER A 17 -8.49 14.77 -0.37
CA SER A 17 -7.65 14.11 -1.38
C SER A 17 -6.24 13.79 -0.87
N LEU A 18 -6.20 13.39 0.40
CA LEU A 18 -5.05 12.75 1.03
C LEU A 18 -5.26 11.23 1.14
N ASP A 19 -5.92 10.62 0.15
CA ASP A 19 -5.62 9.24 -0.21
C ASP A 19 -4.20 9.23 -0.78
N SER A 20 -3.21 9.44 0.09
CA SER A 20 -1.81 9.32 -0.24
C SER A 20 -1.63 7.94 -0.85
N GLN A 21 -1.44 7.94 -2.17
CA GLN A 21 -1.23 6.75 -2.95
C GLN A 21 -0.05 6.00 -2.32
N ALA A 22 -0.33 4.95 -1.53
CA ALA A 22 0.71 4.22 -0.82
C ALA A 22 1.77 3.74 -1.82
N SER A 23 3.04 3.97 -1.47
CA SER A 23 4.16 3.59 -2.34
C SER A 23 4.28 2.07 -2.44
N ASP A 24 4.90 1.57 -3.51
CA ASP A 24 5.11 0.13 -3.71
C ASP A 24 5.86 -0.52 -2.54
N MET A 25 6.83 0.21 -1.96
CA MET A 25 7.57 -0.24 -0.78
C MET A 25 6.70 -0.31 0.48
N GLU A 26 5.82 0.66 0.67
CA GLU A 26 4.87 0.67 1.79
C GLU A 26 3.86 -0.48 1.66
N ILE A 27 3.39 -0.74 0.44
CA ILE A 27 2.49 -1.86 0.15
C ILE A 27 3.19 -3.20 0.44
N LEU A 28 4.43 -3.38 0.00
CA LEU A 28 5.22 -4.57 0.32
C LEU A 28 5.47 -4.71 1.83
N GLY A 29 5.80 -3.60 2.51
CA GLY A 29 5.96 -3.57 3.97
C GLY A 29 4.70 -4.05 4.69
N ASN A 30 3.53 -3.53 4.31
CA ASN A 30 2.24 -3.93 4.86
C ASN A 30 1.95 -5.42 4.62
N ILE A 31 2.29 -5.93 3.44
CA ILE A 31 2.15 -7.36 3.10
C ILE A 31 3.04 -8.23 3.99
N VAL A 32 4.30 -7.82 4.20
CA VAL A 32 5.24 -8.53 5.08
C VAL A 32 4.74 -8.53 6.52
N GLU A 33 4.28 -7.39 7.04
CA GLU A 33 3.67 -7.32 8.37
C GLU A 33 2.45 -8.23 8.51
N GLU A 34 1.58 -8.27 7.50
CA GLU A 34 0.41 -9.15 7.51
C GLU A 34 0.80 -10.64 7.56
N ILE A 35 1.86 -11.04 6.87
CA ILE A 35 2.38 -12.41 6.88
C ILE A 35 2.91 -12.75 8.28
N ILE A 36 3.72 -11.86 8.87
CA ILE A 36 4.27 -12.03 10.22
C ILE A 36 3.14 -12.12 11.25
N ARG A 37 2.15 -11.23 11.18
CA ARG A 37 1.00 -11.21 12.09
C ARG A 37 0.14 -12.46 11.98
N SER A 38 0.13 -13.10 10.80
CA SER A 38 -0.55 -14.38 10.58
C SER A 38 0.28 -15.58 11.08
N GLY A 39 1.44 -15.37 11.70
CA GLY A 39 2.33 -16.42 12.22
C GLY A 39 3.09 -17.18 11.14
N HIS A 40 3.14 -16.69 9.90
CA HIS A 40 3.82 -17.35 8.80
C HIS A 40 5.23 -16.78 8.61
N SER A 41 6.15 -17.59 8.08
CA SER A 41 7.47 -17.11 7.68
C SER A 41 7.39 -16.23 6.44
N VAL A 42 8.13 -15.13 6.47
CA VAL A 42 8.27 -14.25 5.30
C VAL A 42 9.16 -14.95 4.29
N SER A 43 8.57 -15.30 3.14
CA SER A 43 9.25 -15.95 2.02
C SER A 43 8.67 -15.44 0.72
N ASN A 44 9.41 -15.53 -0.38
CA ASN A 44 8.90 -15.13 -1.71
C ASN A 44 7.58 -15.85 -2.03
N LYS A 45 7.46 -17.14 -1.66
CA LYS A 45 6.22 -17.91 -1.79
C LYS A 45 5.06 -17.29 -0.99
N ALA A 46 5.30 -16.90 0.26
CA ALA A 46 4.27 -16.29 1.11
C ALA A 46 3.85 -14.92 0.58
N ILE A 47 4.81 -14.11 0.11
CA ILE A 47 4.56 -12.79 -0.50
C ILE A 47 3.73 -12.93 -1.78
N ILE A 48 4.14 -13.82 -2.69
CA ILE A 48 3.41 -14.13 -3.93
C ILE A 48 1.97 -14.57 -3.63
N ALA A 49 1.79 -15.53 -2.73
CA ALA A 49 0.46 -16.02 -2.36
C ALA A 49 -0.44 -14.91 -1.77
N LYS A 50 0.15 -14.02 -0.96
CA LYS A 50 -0.55 -12.89 -0.37
C LYS A 50 -0.94 -11.84 -1.41
N LEU A 51 -0.05 -11.52 -2.35
CA LEU A 51 -0.32 -10.61 -3.47
C LEU A 51 -1.46 -11.13 -4.35
N VAL A 52 -1.43 -12.41 -4.74
CA VAL A 52 -2.52 -13.04 -5.50
C VAL A 52 -3.85 -12.91 -4.76
N ASN A 53 -3.87 -13.22 -3.46
CA ASN A 53 -5.10 -13.11 -2.68
C ASN A 53 -5.64 -11.68 -2.58
N LYS A 54 -4.76 -10.67 -2.52
CA LYS A 54 -5.18 -9.27 -2.55
C LYS A 54 -5.74 -8.87 -3.91
N ILE A 55 -5.12 -9.27 -5.02
CA ILE A 55 -5.62 -9.01 -6.37
C ILE A 55 -7.05 -9.54 -6.56
N GLU A 56 -7.31 -10.77 -6.09
CA GLU A 56 -8.63 -11.41 -6.22
C GLU A 56 -9.74 -10.71 -5.42
N LYS A 57 -9.38 -10.02 -4.33
CA LYS A 57 -10.34 -9.39 -3.40
C LYS A 57 -10.42 -7.87 -3.58
N GLU A 58 -9.45 -7.27 -4.27
CA GLU A 58 -9.36 -5.83 -4.44
C GLU A 58 -10.35 -5.37 -5.51
N ALA A 59 -11.22 -4.43 -5.12
CA ALA A 59 -12.20 -3.81 -6.00
C ALA A 59 -11.67 -2.51 -6.63
N ASN A 60 -10.69 -1.85 -5.98
CA ASN A 60 -10.05 -0.67 -6.52
C ASN A 60 -9.02 -1.06 -7.60
N ILE A 61 -9.27 -0.64 -8.84
CA ILE A 61 -8.44 -0.97 -10.00
C ILE A 61 -6.99 -0.47 -9.84
N ASP A 62 -6.78 0.70 -9.23
CA ASP A 62 -5.44 1.26 -9.04
C ASP A 62 -4.62 0.42 -8.06
N PHE A 63 -5.21 -0.01 -6.95
CA PHE A 63 -4.54 -0.91 -6.02
C PHE A 63 -4.36 -2.31 -6.60
N GLN A 64 -5.34 -2.80 -7.37
CA GLN A 64 -5.23 -4.07 -8.06
C GLN A 64 -4.03 -4.07 -9.01
N GLU A 65 -3.84 -2.99 -9.78
CA GLU A 65 -2.70 -2.85 -10.70
C GLU A 65 -1.37 -2.80 -9.94
N LYS A 66 -1.27 -2.03 -8.85
CA LYS A 66 -0.06 -2.03 -8.01
C LYS A 66 0.29 -3.42 -7.49
N TYR A 67 -0.71 -4.18 -7.02
CA TYR A 67 -0.48 -5.56 -6.59
C TYR A 67 0.01 -6.45 -7.74
N ARG A 68 -0.47 -6.24 -8.97
CA ARG A 68 0.03 -6.94 -10.17
C ARG A 68 1.48 -6.57 -10.47
N THR A 69 1.82 -5.28 -10.50
CA THR A 69 3.19 -4.82 -10.73
C THR A 69 4.17 -5.39 -9.69
N LEU A 70 3.78 -5.38 -8.41
CA LEU A 70 4.57 -5.97 -7.34
C LEU A 70 4.72 -7.49 -7.49
N LEU A 71 3.65 -8.18 -7.89
CA LEU A 71 3.69 -9.63 -8.13
C LEU A 71 4.67 -9.97 -9.25
N GLU A 72 4.62 -9.25 -10.37
CA GLU A 72 5.56 -9.43 -11.48
C GLU A 72 7.01 -9.21 -11.03
N LEU A 73 7.27 -8.13 -10.28
CA LEU A 73 8.61 -7.84 -9.76
C LEU A 73 9.13 -8.95 -8.85
N VAL A 74 8.31 -9.41 -7.89
CA VAL A 74 8.72 -10.45 -6.93
C VAL A 74 8.95 -11.77 -7.66
N VAL A 75 8.10 -12.15 -8.61
CA VAL A 75 8.27 -13.37 -9.41
C VAL A 75 9.55 -13.29 -10.25
N TYR A 76 9.78 -12.18 -10.95
CA TYR A 76 10.98 -11.96 -11.75
C TYR A 76 12.24 -12.10 -10.90
N LYS A 77 12.32 -11.38 -9.78
CA LYS A 77 13.47 -11.45 -8.85
C LYS A 77 13.65 -12.83 -8.23
N THR A 78 12.55 -13.53 -7.95
CA THR A 78 12.61 -14.90 -7.41
C THR A 78 13.15 -15.88 -8.45
N GLN A 79 12.87 -15.69 -9.75
CA GLN A 79 13.43 -16.53 -10.81
C GLN A 79 14.93 -16.30 -10.98
N ASP A 80 15.41 -15.05 -10.87
CA ASP A 80 16.85 -14.73 -10.87
C ASP A 80 17.60 -15.50 -9.75
N ASP A 81 16.99 -15.70 -8.58
CA ASP A 81 17.62 -16.45 -7.46
C ASP A 81 17.85 -17.95 -7.76
N PHE A 82 17.18 -18.53 -8.76
CA PHE A 82 17.33 -19.94 -9.15
C PHE A 82 18.35 -20.16 -10.29
N LEU A 83 18.88 -19.10 -10.90
CA LEU A 83 19.92 -19.20 -11.92
C LEU A 83 21.30 -19.38 -11.24
N ILE A 84 21.59 -20.61 -10.81
CA ILE A 84 22.88 -21.06 -10.27
C ILE A 84 23.33 -22.31 -11.04
#